data_AF-A0A8B6EQN1-F1
#
_entry.id   AF-A0A8B6EQN1-F1
#
_cell.length_a   1.000
_cell.length_b   1.000
_cell.length_c   1.000
_cell.angle_alpha   90.00
_cell.angle_beta   90.00
_cell.angle_gamma   90.00
#
_symmetry.space_group_name_H-M   'P 1'
#
loop_
_entity.id
_entity.type
_entity.pdbx_description
1 polymer ?
#
loop_
_entity_poly.entity_id
_entity_poly.type
_entity_poly.pdbx_seq_one_letter_code
_entity_poly.pdbx_strand_id
1 'polypeptide(L)'
;MLTVSVDNFVPVNSYVTVTVNDNTNELNISQGVSDTQSVKEDKKFTSKDNMKSLRVLFSNVDTLSNKRSEFEAHLSIEKPHIIGLCEIYPKNSMDKSIASMLNLTDYEKYLPDKVGDRGVVIYIHKSLTAFKVDILSESGFNESVWCEVKLEGTDKLLLGCIYRSPSSVPCNNKKLNDLICHARNLKYSHYLIMGDFNYPEIKWVDNEVSSGINTDPFKFYECMQNNFLFQHICTPTRFRTGQNANLLDLVFTNEENMIAKDSIQMDSPVGKSDHCMITFDFCCYLNNENTSGDRFSYFRGNYELFNETLNNIDWDVLLNNKSINEMWKCFSSVMSDNIDRFIPKKKN
;
A
#
# COMPACT_ATOMS: atom_id res chain seq x y z
N MET A 1 -30.31 -5.22 -46.52
CA MET A 1 -29.69 -4.16 -47.36
C MET A 1 -30.11 -2.84 -46.77
N LEU A 2 -29.29 -1.90 -46.34
CA LEU A 2 -27.87 -1.61 -46.57
C LEU A 2 -27.28 -1.03 -45.27
N THR A 3 -26.03 -1.35 -44.98
CA THR A 3 -25.18 -0.67 -44.00
C THR A 3 -24.73 0.68 -44.57
N VAL A 4 -24.75 1.74 -43.76
CA VAL A 4 -23.86 2.92 -43.93
C VAL A 4 -23.50 3.45 -42.54
N SER A 5 -22.20 3.50 -42.24
CA SER A 5 -21.61 4.21 -41.10
C SER A 5 -21.46 5.69 -41.40
N VAL A 6 -21.65 6.56 -40.40
CA VAL A 6 -21.06 7.91 -40.41
C VAL A 6 -20.62 8.25 -38.99
N ASP A 7 -19.30 8.26 -38.81
CA ASP A 7 -18.60 8.94 -37.72
C ASP A 7 -18.93 10.44 -37.76
N ASN A 8 -19.26 11.05 -36.62
CA ASN A 8 -18.99 12.47 -36.37
C ASN A 8 -18.98 12.76 -34.86
N PHE A 9 -17.81 13.18 -34.38
CA PHE A 9 -17.53 13.73 -33.06
C PHE A 9 -18.39 14.98 -32.80
N VAL A 10 -19.10 15.03 -31.67
CA VAL A 10 -19.69 16.27 -31.12
C VAL A 10 -18.77 16.77 -30.00
N PRO A 11 -18.32 18.04 -29.99
CA PRO A 11 -17.50 18.57 -28.91
C PRO A 11 -18.29 18.70 -27.60
N VAL A 12 -17.64 18.35 -26.50
CA VAL A 12 -18.12 18.60 -25.12
C VAL A 12 -18.25 20.12 -24.93
N ASN A 13 -19.43 20.59 -24.48
CA ASN A 13 -19.87 21.99 -24.24
C ASN A 13 -20.65 22.70 -25.36
N SER A 14 -21.68 22.04 -25.91
CA SER A 14 -22.80 22.74 -26.57
C SER A 14 -24.11 22.43 -25.85
N TYR A 15 -24.98 23.43 -25.68
CA TYR A 15 -26.34 23.23 -25.19
C TYR A 15 -27.36 23.83 -26.15
N VAL A 16 -28.54 23.22 -26.20
CA VAL A 16 -29.68 23.65 -27.01
C VAL A 16 -30.76 24.15 -26.06
N THR A 17 -31.21 25.38 -26.25
CA THR A 17 -32.34 25.92 -25.49
C THR A 17 -33.57 25.90 -26.39
N VAL A 18 -34.66 25.29 -25.89
CA VAL A 18 -35.97 25.27 -26.55
C VAL A 18 -36.92 26.11 -25.71
N THR A 19 -37.52 27.13 -26.31
CA THR A 19 -38.55 27.95 -25.67
C THR A 19 -39.85 27.90 -26.47
N VAL A 20 -40.96 27.70 -25.77
CA VAL A 20 -42.31 27.72 -26.32
C VAL A 20 -42.89 29.11 -26.09
N ASN A 21 -43.44 29.74 -27.13
CA ASN A 21 -44.13 31.01 -27.02
C ASN A 21 -45.64 30.76 -26.91
N ASP A 22 -46.19 30.92 -25.70
CA ASP A 22 -47.56 30.52 -25.35
C ASP A 22 -48.68 31.31 -26.05
N ASN A 23 -48.35 32.32 -26.86
CA ASN A 23 -49.32 33.09 -27.63
C ASN A 23 -49.33 32.81 -29.14
N THR A 24 -48.41 31.98 -29.68
CA THR A 24 -48.37 31.67 -31.12
C THR A 24 -48.12 30.20 -31.48
N ASN A 25 -47.86 29.31 -30.51
CA ASN A 25 -47.63 27.87 -30.75
C ASN A 25 -46.53 27.56 -31.80
N GLU A 26 -45.50 28.40 -31.89
CA GLU A 26 -44.29 28.12 -32.68
C GLU A 26 -43.10 27.78 -31.78
N LEU A 27 -42.30 26.80 -32.22
CA LEU A 27 -41.08 26.33 -31.56
C LEU A 27 -39.86 27.04 -32.15
N ASN A 28 -39.08 27.73 -31.30
CA ASN A 28 -37.81 28.31 -31.70
C ASN A 28 -36.64 27.58 -31.02
N ILE A 29 -35.65 27.17 -31.82
CA ILE A 29 -34.45 26.45 -31.40
C ILE A 29 -33.23 27.32 -31.68
N SER A 30 -32.40 27.58 -30.67
CA SER A 30 -31.10 28.26 -30.85
C SER A 30 -29.96 27.51 -30.16
N GLN A 31 -28.78 27.55 -30.79
CA GLN A 31 -27.52 27.00 -30.27
C GLN A 31 -26.61 28.13 -29.80
N GLY A 32 -26.04 27.98 -28.61
CA GLY A 32 -25.06 28.92 -28.04
C GLY A 32 -23.81 28.20 -27.53
N VAL A 33 -22.67 28.89 -27.56
CA VAL A 33 -21.38 28.47 -27.00
C VAL A 33 -21.05 29.41 -25.84
N SER A 34 -20.66 28.88 -24.68
CA SER A 34 -20.37 29.69 -23.49
C SER A 34 -18.93 30.22 -23.49
N ASP A 35 -18.77 31.54 -23.41
CA ASP A 35 -17.48 32.23 -23.28
C ASP A 35 -16.83 32.02 -21.89
N THR A 36 -15.56 31.60 -21.89
CA THR A 36 -14.72 31.52 -20.68
C THR A 36 -14.14 32.89 -20.31
N GLN A 37 -14.50 33.42 -19.14
CA GLN A 37 -13.78 34.55 -18.52
C GLN A 37 -12.53 34.05 -17.77
N SER A 38 -11.45 34.78 -17.99
CA SER A 38 -10.11 34.59 -17.46
C SER A 38 -10.02 34.81 -15.95
N VAL A 39 -9.51 33.81 -15.22
CA VAL A 39 -8.97 33.98 -13.87
C VAL A 39 -7.55 33.42 -13.84
N LYS A 40 -6.66 34.32 -13.40
CA LYS A 40 -5.20 34.28 -13.33
C LYS A 40 -4.59 32.91 -13.03
N GLU A 41 -3.70 32.50 -13.93
CA GLU A 41 -2.64 31.54 -13.70
C GLU A 41 -1.72 32.02 -12.57
N ASP A 42 -1.54 31.17 -11.56
CA ASP A 42 -0.24 30.98 -10.90
C ASP A 42 -0.32 29.75 -10.00
N LYS A 43 -0.03 28.59 -10.59
CA LYS A 43 0.69 27.48 -9.97
C LYS A 43 1.21 26.60 -11.09
N LYS A 44 2.51 26.69 -11.33
CA LYS A 44 3.30 25.84 -12.22
C LYS A 44 2.78 24.40 -12.19
N PHE A 45 2.35 23.92 -13.34
CA PHE A 45 2.30 22.51 -13.66
C PHE A 45 3.73 21.97 -13.49
N THR A 46 4.01 21.35 -12.35
CA THR A 46 5.21 20.53 -12.20
C THR A 46 5.04 19.34 -13.13
N SER A 47 6.05 19.10 -13.96
CA SER A 47 6.17 17.96 -14.87
C SER A 47 5.70 16.65 -14.21
N LYS A 48 4.96 15.82 -14.97
CA LYS A 48 4.55 14.45 -14.63
C LYS A 48 5.71 13.47 -14.33
N ASP A 49 6.94 13.95 -14.24
CA ASP A 49 8.17 13.15 -14.23
C ASP A 49 8.68 12.77 -12.83
N ASN A 50 7.98 13.10 -11.75
CA ASN A 50 8.41 12.79 -10.37
C ASN A 50 7.45 11.89 -9.57
N MET A 51 6.36 11.38 -10.16
CA MET A 51 5.46 10.48 -9.44
C MET A 51 6.11 9.09 -9.35
N LYS A 52 6.66 8.79 -8.17
CA LYS A 52 7.16 7.45 -7.87
C LYS A 52 5.99 6.52 -7.51
N SER A 53 6.16 5.24 -7.76
CA SER A 53 5.19 4.23 -7.33
C SER A 53 5.82 3.27 -6.34
N LEU A 54 5.01 2.83 -5.37
CA LEU A 54 5.31 1.70 -4.52
C LEU A 54 4.66 0.46 -5.13
N ARG A 55 5.49 -0.51 -5.53
CA ARG A 55 5.02 -1.87 -5.82
C ARG A 55 4.44 -2.50 -4.55
N VAL A 56 3.17 -2.92 -4.57
CA VAL A 56 2.47 -3.54 -3.45
C VAL A 56 1.97 -4.92 -3.85
N LEU A 57 2.13 -5.89 -2.95
CA LEU A 57 1.56 -7.23 -3.09
C LEU A 57 0.57 -7.50 -1.94
N PHE A 58 -0.61 -8.01 -2.28
CA PHE A 58 -1.61 -8.47 -1.32
C PHE A 58 -2.04 -9.91 -1.64
N SER A 59 -2.23 -10.74 -0.61
CA SER A 59 -2.90 -12.04 -0.79
C SER A 59 -3.45 -12.60 0.52
N ASN A 60 -4.59 -13.28 0.44
CA ASN A 60 -5.00 -14.23 1.47
C ASN A 60 -4.31 -15.59 1.20
N VAL A 61 -3.41 -16.00 2.09
CA VAL A 61 -2.52 -17.13 1.80
C VAL A 61 -3.00 -18.47 2.33
N ASP A 62 -4.14 -18.56 3.03
CA ASP A 62 -4.63 -19.77 3.76
C ASP A 62 -3.46 -20.63 4.29
N THR A 63 -2.77 -20.10 5.31
CA THR A 63 -1.52 -20.61 5.92
C THR A 63 -0.27 -20.35 5.09
N LEU A 64 0.68 -19.59 5.66
CA LEU A 64 1.94 -19.27 4.97
C LEU A 64 3.03 -20.33 5.14
N SER A 65 3.07 -21.03 6.27
CA SER A 65 4.23 -21.83 6.68
C SER A 65 4.61 -22.95 5.70
N ASN A 66 3.63 -23.63 5.12
CA ASN A 66 3.84 -24.70 4.14
C ASN A 66 4.03 -24.19 2.70
N LYS A 67 3.90 -22.88 2.48
CA LYS A 67 3.95 -22.23 1.16
C LYS A 67 5.09 -21.22 1.04
N ARG A 68 5.90 -21.11 2.09
CA ARG A 68 6.91 -20.08 2.25
C ARG A 68 7.93 -20.04 1.12
N SER A 69 8.49 -21.18 0.73
CA SER A 69 9.53 -21.21 -0.31
C SER A 69 9.02 -20.74 -1.67
N GLU A 70 7.78 -21.09 -2.01
CA GLU A 70 7.11 -20.61 -3.21
C GLU A 70 6.85 -19.11 -3.12
N PHE A 71 6.37 -18.64 -1.97
CA PHE A 71 6.16 -17.22 -1.73
C PHE A 71 7.46 -16.42 -1.84
N GLU A 72 8.56 -16.86 -1.22
CA GLU A 72 9.88 -16.20 -1.32
C GLU A 72 10.41 -16.19 -2.75
N ALA A 73 10.19 -17.26 -3.53
CA ALA A 73 10.54 -17.27 -4.94
C ALA A 73 9.77 -16.21 -5.73
N HIS A 74 8.46 -16.05 -5.46
CA HIS A 74 7.66 -15.00 -6.08
C HIS A 74 8.13 -13.59 -5.67
N LEU A 75 8.47 -13.37 -4.39
CA LEU A 75 9.02 -12.10 -3.92
C LEU A 75 10.36 -11.75 -4.59
N SER A 76 11.18 -12.74 -4.94
CA SER A 76 12.44 -12.50 -5.65
C SER A 76 12.26 -11.96 -7.08
N ILE A 77 11.10 -12.23 -7.68
CA ILE A 77 10.70 -11.78 -9.01
C ILE A 77 10.02 -10.42 -8.90
N GLU A 78 8.94 -10.33 -8.12
CA GLU A 78 8.08 -9.15 -8.03
C GLU A 78 8.73 -7.98 -7.28
N LYS A 79 9.60 -8.28 -6.31
CA LYS A 79 10.30 -7.31 -5.45
C LYS A 79 9.39 -6.18 -4.93
N PRO A 80 8.26 -6.51 -4.28
CA PRO A 80 7.35 -5.51 -3.76
C PRO A 80 8.00 -4.68 -2.66
N HIS A 81 7.61 -3.41 -2.54
CA HIS A 81 8.02 -2.56 -1.42
C HIS A 81 7.15 -2.81 -0.19
N ILE A 82 5.90 -3.18 -0.40
CA ILE A 82 4.91 -3.45 0.66
C ILE A 82 4.22 -4.78 0.35
N ILE A 83 4.04 -5.60 1.38
CA ILE A 83 3.32 -6.87 1.30
C ILE A 83 2.26 -6.91 2.40
N GLY A 84 1.00 -7.16 2.05
CA GLY A 84 -0.06 -7.46 3.01
C GLY A 84 -0.51 -8.91 2.88
N LEU A 85 -0.57 -9.66 3.97
CA LEU A 85 -1.08 -11.03 3.95
C LEU A 85 -2.18 -11.24 4.99
N CYS A 86 -3.21 -11.98 4.58
CA CYS A 86 -4.27 -12.50 5.44
C CYS A 86 -4.12 -14.02 5.62
N GLU A 87 -4.66 -14.54 6.72
CA GLU A 87 -4.68 -15.96 7.08
C GLU A 87 -3.30 -16.63 7.16
N ILE A 88 -2.31 -15.96 7.75
CA ILE A 88 -0.94 -16.48 7.86
C ILE A 88 -0.82 -17.73 8.76
N TYR A 89 -1.75 -17.94 9.69
CA TYR A 89 -1.73 -19.05 10.64
C TYR A 89 -2.50 -20.27 10.13
N PRO A 90 -2.06 -21.50 10.51
CA PRO A 90 -2.85 -22.70 10.24
C PRO A 90 -4.20 -22.67 10.95
N LYS A 91 -5.22 -23.24 10.29
CA LYS A 91 -6.56 -23.41 10.85
C LYS A 91 -6.47 -24.17 12.17
N ASN A 92 -7.12 -23.67 13.22
CA ASN A 92 -7.17 -24.28 14.55
C ASN A 92 -5.80 -24.47 15.23
N SER A 93 -4.74 -23.77 14.79
CA SER A 93 -3.45 -23.85 15.48
C SER A 93 -3.49 -23.04 16.77
N MET A 94 -3.29 -23.72 17.90
CA MET A 94 -3.04 -23.10 19.20
C MET A 94 -1.63 -22.50 19.29
N ASP A 95 -0.69 -23.03 18.51
CA ASP A 95 0.67 -22.51 18.45
C ASP A 95 0.75 -21.40 17.39
N LYS A 96 0.90 -20.17 17.89
CA LYS A 96 1.09 -18.96 17.08
C LYS A 96 2.54 -18.47 17.10
N SER A 97 3.46 -19.23 17.72
CA SER A 97 4.91 -18.96 17.69
C SER A 97 5.46 -18.97 16.26
N ILE A 98 4.75 -19.60 15.32
CA ILE A 98 5.05 -19.60 13.89
C ILE A 98 5.21 -18.18 13.32
N ALA A 99 4.52 -17.19 13.90
CA ALA A 99 4.67 -15.79 13.51
C ALA A 99 6.12 -15.33 13.56
N SER A 100 6.87 -15.75 14.60
CA SER A 100 8.29 -15.42 14.77
C SER A 100 9.16 -16.00 13.66
N MET A 101 8.76 -17.16 13.12
CA MET A 101 9.50 -17.83 12.06
C MET A 101 9.30 -17.14 10.72
N LEU A 102 8.19 -16.44 10.48
CA LEU A 102 7.82 -15.80 9.21
C LEU A 102 8.61 -14.51 8.88
N ASN A 103 9.84 -14.33 9.37
CA ASN A 103 10.65 -13.16 9.01
C ASN A 103 11.14 -13.23 7.56
N LEU A 104 11.09 -12.12 6.82
CA LEU A 104 11.68 -12.00 5.49
C LEU A 104 12.94 -11.12 5.57
N THR A 105 14.02 -11.52 4.91
CA THR A 105 15.36 -10.92 5.08
C THR A 105 15.38 -9.41 4.83
N ASP A 106 14.70 -8.93 3.79
CA ASP A 106 14.75 -7.53 3.33
C ASP A 106 13.58 -6.68 3.85
N TYR A 107 12.74 -7.24 4.72
CA TYR A 107 11.53 -6.58 5.18
C TYR A 107 11.48 -6.48 6.69
N GLU A 108 10.87 -5.40 7.16
CA GLU A 108 10.38 -5.27 8.52
C GLU A 108 8.95 -5.82 8.60
N LYS A 109 8.66 -6.57 9.66
CA LYS A 109 7.40 -7.30 9.85
C LYS A 109 6.55 -6.62 10.93
N TYR A 110 5.32 -6.30 10.60
CA TYR A 110 4.34 -5.70 11.50
C TYR A 110 3.15 -6.64 11.70
N LEU A 111 2.86 -6.93 12.97
CA LEU A 111 1.76 -7.79 13.40
C LEU A 111 0.80 -7.01 14.32
N PRO A 112 -0.48 -7.43 14.40
CA PRO A 112 -1.39 -6.93 15.42
C PRO A 112 -0.87 -7.20 16.84
N ASP A 113 -1.22 -6.35 17.81
CA ASP A 113 -0.85 -6.56 19.22
C ASP A 113 -1.56 -7.77 19.81
N LYS A 114 -2.82 -7.97 19.39
CA LYS A 114 -3.63 -9.11 19.79
C LYS A 114 -3.48 -10.19 18.73
N VAL A 115 -3.05 -11.37 19.16
CA VAL A 115 -2.94 -12.52 18.27
C VAL A 115 -4.34 -12.94 17.81
N GLY A 116 -4.59 -12.77 16.52
CA GLY A 116 -5.81 -13.24 15.86
C GLY A 116 -5.84 -14.75 15.66
N ASP A 117 -6.97 -15.26 15.20
CA ASP A 117 -7.14 -16.68 14.91
C ASP A 117 -6.46 -17.06 13.59
N ARG A 118 -6.74 -16.32 12.51
CA ARG A 118 -6.16 -16.58 11.18
C ARG A 118 -4.90 -15.76 10.94
N GLY A 119 -4.82 -14.57 11.55
CA GLY A 119 -3.66 -13.69 11.54
C GLY A 119 -3.58 -12.82 10.29
N VAL A 120 -3.07 -11.61 10.48
CA VAL A 120 -2.72 -10.66 9.42
C VAL A 120 -1.31 -10.14 9.65
N VAL A 121 -0.63 -9.76 8.58
CA VAL A 121 0.72 -9.20 8.65
C VAL A 121 0.95 -8.21 7.53
N ILE A 122 1.71 -7.16 7.84
CA ILE A 122 2.30 -6.28 6.84
C ILE A 122 3.81 -6.50 6.87
N TYR A 123 4.42 -6.68 5.70
CA TYR A 123 5.87 -6.54 5.53
C TYR A 123 6.17 -5.28 4.73
N ILE A 124 7.13 -4.50 5.21
CA ILE A 124 7.57 -3.27 4.54
C ILE A 124 9.06 -3.40 4.26
N HIS A 125 9.47 -3.20 3.02
CA HIS A 125 10.86 -3.31 2.62
C HIS A 125 11.69 -2.27 3.39
N LYS A 126 12.89 -2.68 3.85
CA LYS A 126 13.76 -1.85 4.72
C LYS A 126 14.27 -0.55 4.07
N SER A 127 14.03 -0.36 2.77
CA SER A 127 14.28 0.91 2.09
C SER A 127 13.26 2.00 2.45
N LEU A 128 12.15 1.65 3.10
CA LEU A 128 11.11 2.59 3.53
C LEU A 128 11.19 2.79 5.05
N THR A 129 10.91 4.02 5.48
CA THR A 129 10.75 4.31 6.91
C THR A 129 9.29 4.15 7.30
N ALA A 130 9.01 3.19 8.17
CA ALA A 130 7.66 2.91 8.62
C ALA A 130 7.58 2.70 10.15
N PHE A 131 6.39 2.95 10.69
CA PHE A 131 6.08 2.81 12.11
C PHE A 131 4.72 2.17 12.27
N LYS A 132 4.54 1.35 13.31
CA LYS A 132 3.23 0.81 13.65
C LYS A 132 2.33 1.92 14.21
N VAL A 133 1.03 1.87 13.88
CA VAL A 133 0.02 2.83 14.35
C VAL A 133 -0.87 2.16 15.40
N ASP A 134 -0.46 2.27 16.67
CA ASP A 134 -1.09 1.52 17.77
C ASP A 134 -2.46 2.07 18.18
N ILE A 135 -2.75 3.36 17.96
CA ILE A 135 -4.04 3.97 18.32
C ILE A 135 -5.24 3.29 17.62
N LEU A 136 -5.00 2.66 16.46
CA LEU A 136 -6.04 1.91 15.74
C LEU A 136 -6.27 0.51 16.30
N SER A 137 -5.32 -0.06 17.04
CA SER A 137 -5.47 -1.31 17.78
C SER A 137 -6.52 -1.21 18.91
N GLU A 138 -6.82 0.01 19.37
CA GLU A 138 -7.82 0.26 20.43
C GLU A 138 -9.26 0.10 19.95
N SER A 139 -9.51 0.05 18.64
CA SER A 139 -10.85 -0.19 18.05
C SER A 139 -11.51 -1.48 18.54
N GLY A 140 -10.70 -2.44 19.00
CA GLY A 140 -11.15 -3.75 19.46
C GLY A 140 -11.68 -4.64 18.34
N PHE A 141 -11.47 -4.26 17.07
CA PHE A 141 -11.65 -5.14 15.92
C PHE A 141 -10.61 -6.27 15.96
N ASN A 142 -10.99 -7.46 15.50
CA ASN A 142 -10.23 -8.67 15.76
C ASN A 142 -8.89 -8.75 15.01
N GLU A 143 -8.87 -8.51 13.70
CA GLU A 143 -7.71 -8.88 12.86
C GLU A 143 -7.36 -7.76 11.87
N SER A 144 -6.67 -6.74 12.37
CA SER A 144 -6.10 -5.68 11.55
C SER A 144 -4.72 -5.26 12.04
N VAL A 145 -3.85 -4.86 11.12
CA VAL A 145 -2.58 -4.21 11.42
C VAL A 145 -2.45 -2.93 10.60
N TRP A 146 -1.89 -1.89 11.21
CA TRP A 146 -1.77 -0.57 10.61
C TRP A 146 -0.37 -0.01 10.78
N CYS A 147 0.15 0.58 9.71
CA CYS A 147 1.48 1.19 9.66
C CYS A 147 1.41 2.57 9.03
N GLU A 148 2.18 3.51 9.53
CA GLU A 148 2.49 4.78 8.89
C GLU A 148 3.78 4.59 8.09
N VAL A 149 3.77 4.93 6.80
CA VAL A 149 4.96 5.02 5.97
C VAL A 149 5.22 6.48 5.65
N LYS A 150 6.45 6.95 5.90
CA LYS A 150 6.85 8.32 5.54
C LYS A 150 6.94 8.47 4.03
N LEU A 151 6.26 9.49 3.49
CA LEU A 151 6.32 9.88 2.09
C LEU A 151 7.15 11.17 1.94
N GLU A 152 7.13 11.78 0.75
CA GLU A 152 7.86 13.01 0.47
C GLU A 152 7.39 14.19 1.31
N GLY A 153 8.35 14.98 1.80
CA GLY A 153 8.04 16.17 2.60
C GLY A 153 7.32 15.84 3.91
N THR A 154 6.11 16.38 4.08
CA THR A 154 5.27 16.15 5.27
C THR A 154 4.21 15.06 5.05
N ASP A 155 4.16 14.48 3.86
CA ASP A 155 3.15 13.49 3.52
C ASP A 155 3.41 12.15 4.20
N LYS A 156 2.30 11.46 4.48
CA LYS A 156 2.29 10.19 5.19
C LYS A 156 1.24 9.27 4.60
N LEU A 157 1.64 8.02 4.39
CA LEU A 157 0.74 6.94 4.01
C LEU A 157 0.30 6.18 5.26
N LEU A 158 -1.02 6.11 5.48
CA LEU A 158 -1.59 5.13 6.38
C LEU A 158 -1.90 3.84 5.62
N LEU A 159 -1.15 2.79 5.96
CA LEU A 159 -1.28 1.45 5.40
C LEU A 159 -2.06 0.56 6.36
N GLY A 160 -3.13 -0.07 5.89
CA GLY A 160 -3.94 -1.02 6.66
C GLY A 160 -4.03 -2.38 5.97
N CYS A 161 -3.84 -3.45 6.74
CA CYS A 161 -4.14 -4.81 6.31
C CYS A 161 -5.20 -5.41 7.24
N ILE A 162 -6.35 -5.78 6.67
CA ILE A 162 -7.54 -6.18 7.42
C ILE A 162 -7.99 -7.58 6.99
N TYR A 163 -8.37 -8.41 7.94
CA TYR A 163 -9.08 -9.65 7.66
C TYR A 163 -10.39 -9.69 8.45
N ARG A 164 -11.51 -9.86 7.74
CA ARG A 164 -12.82 -10.09 8.34
C ARG A 164 -13.26 -11.51 7.98
N SER A 165 -13.36 -12.37 8.99
CA SER A 165 -13.86 -13.73 8.82
C SER A 165 -15.25 -13.75 8.17
N PRO A 166 -15.56 -14.72 7.28
CA PRO A 166 -16.90 -14.89 6.73
C PRO A 166 -17.94 -15.18 7.83
N SER A 167 -17.53 -15.73 8.97
CA SER A 167 -18.37 -15.98 10.15
C SER A 167 -18.32 -14.87 11.20
N SER A 168 -17.81 -13.68 10.85
CA SER A 168 -17.70 -12.54 11.77
C SER A 168 -19.06 -12.07 12.28
N VAL A 169 -19.15 -11.92 13.60
CA VAL A 169 -20.37 -11.52 14.31
C VAL A 169 -20.68 -10.03 14.13
N PRO A 170 -21.96 -9.60 14.24
CA PRO A 170 -22.37 -8.21 14.00
C PRO A 170 -21.62 -7.17 14.84
N CYS A 171 -21.27 -7.49 16.10
CA CYS A 171 -20.52 -6.57 16.95
C CYS A 171 -19.10 -6.32 16.43
N ASN A 172 -18.45 -7.33 15.82
CA ASN A 172 -17.14 -7.17 15.19
C ASN A 172 -17.26 -6.45 13.83
N ASN A 173 -18.33 -6.68 13.08
CA ASN A 173 -18.60 -5.96 11.83
C ASN A 173 -18.82 -4.45 12.09
N LYS A 174 -19.49 -4.08 13.20
CA LYS A 174 -19.59 -2.69 13.62
C LYS A 174 -18.21 -2.09 13.95
N LYS A 175 -17.36 -2.82 14.68
CA LYS A 175 -16.01 -2.37 15.03
C LYS A 175 -15.12 -2.17 13.80
N LEU A 176 -15.31 -2.96 12.73
CA LEU A 176 -14.64 -2.73 11.46
C LEU A 176 -15.00 -1.35 10.88
N ASN A 177 -16.29 -0.99 10.86
CA ASN A 177 -16.71 0.32 10.37
C ASN A 177 -16.20 1.45 11.28
N ASP A 178 -16.27 1.28 12.60
CA ASP A 178 -15.75 2.24 13.57
C ASP A 178 -14.22 2.42 13.40
N LEU A 179 -13.48 1.33 13.13
CA LEU A 179 -12.04 1.34 12.86
C LEU A 179 -11.72 2.16 11.60
N ILE A 180 -12.46 1.98 10.51
CA ILE A 180 -12.23 2.72 9.26
C ILE A 180 -12.52 4.21 9.46
N CYS A 181 -13.62 4.55 10.13
CA CYS A 181 -13.92 5.93 10.50
C CYS A 181 -12.81 6.54 11.37
N HIS A 182 -12.30 5.79 12.36
CA HIS A 182 -11.19 6.25 13.20
C HIS A 182 -9.93 6.49 12.37
N ALA A 183 -9.53 5.55 11.51
CA ALA A 183 -8.38 5.71 10.62
C ALA A 183 -8.48 6.99 9.78
N ARG A 184 -9.65 7.28 9.22
CA ARG A 184 -9.89 8.48 8.40
C ARG A 184 -9.94 9.78 9.21
N ASN A 185 -10.24 9.71 10.50
CA ASN A 185 -10.16 10.84 11.40
C ASN A 185 -8.72 11.23 11.77
N LEU A 186 -7.73 10.37 11.51
CA LEU A 186 -6.32 10.70 11.71
C LEU A 186 -5.74 11.64 10.64
N LYS A 187 -6.48 11.91 9.56
CA LYS A 187 -6.13 12.91 8.52
C LYS A 187 -4.73 12.77 7.91
N TYR A 188 -4.30 11.53 7.69
CA TYR A 188 -3.18 11.24 6.78
C TYR A 188 -3.43 11.82 5.38
N SER A 189 -2.38 12.06 4.60
CA SER A 189 -2.54 12.53 3.22
C SER A 189 -2.84 11.38 2.26
N HIS A 190 -2.31 10.19 2.53
CA HIS A 190 -2.48 9.01 1.68
C HIS A 190 -3.00 7.82 2.49
N TYR A 191 -3.87 7.02 1.89
CA TYR A 191 -4.43 5.82 2.49
C TYR A 191 -4.30 4.66 1.51
N LEU A 192 -3.84 3.52 2.02
CA LEU A 192 -3.89 2.25 1.33
C LEU A 192 -4.41 1.21 2.30
N ILE A 193 -5.64 0.77 2.10
CA ILE A 193 -6.30 -0.22 2.95
C ILE A 193 -6.56 -1.44 2.08
N MET A 194 -5.96 -2.56 2.44
CA MET A 194 -6.10 -3.83 1.72
C MET A 194 -6.53 -4.93 2.68
N GLY A 195 -7.16 -5.97 2.16
CA GLY A 195 -7.67 -7.03 3.02
C GLY A 195 -8.67 -7.96 2.35
N ASP A 196 -8.95 -9.06 3.02
CA ASP A 196 -10.09 -9.93 2.71
C ASP A 196 -11.25 -9.58 3.65
N PHE A 197 -12.32 -9.03 3.06
CA PHE A 197 -13.47 -8.53 3.79
C PHE A 197 -14.64 -9.51 3.83
N ASN A 198 -14.60 -10.60 3.04
CA ASN A 198 -15.66 -11.61 2.99
C ASN A 198 -17.11 -11.06 2.89
N TYR A 199 -17.35 -10.07 2.02
CA TYR A 199 -18.69 -9.55 1.71
C TYR A 199 -19.09 -9.81 0.25
N PRO A 200 -19.43 -11.07 -0.13
CA PRO A 200 -19.80 -11.43 -1.51
C PRO A 200 -21.07 -10.74 -2.03
N GLU A 201 -21.89 -10.19 -1.13
CA GLU A 201 -23.12 -9.49 -1.43
C GLU A 201 -22.90 -8.13 -2.10
N ILE A 202 -21.71 -7.54 -1.96
CA ILE A 202 -21.35 -6.24 -2.53
C ILE A 202 -20.81 -6.44 -3.95
N LYS A 203 -21.43 -5.77 -4.93
CA LYS A 203 -21.03 -5.76 -6.33
C LYS A 203 -20.32 -4.44 -6.63
N TRP A 204 -19.01 -4.42 -6.38
CA TRP A 204 -18.17 -3.23 -6.50
C TRP A 204 -18.16 -2.60 -7.90
N VAL A 205 -18.23 -3.42 -8.96
CA VAL A 205 -18.25 -2.93 -10.34
C VAL A 205 -19.56 -2.19 -10.64
N ASP A 206 -20.67 -2.69 -10.11
CA ASP A 206 -22.01 -2.15 -10.36
C ASP A 206 -22.40 -1.07 -9.34
N ASN A 207 -21.60 -0.88 -8.29
CA ASN A 207 -21.92 -0.04 -7.13
C ASN A 207 -23.22 -0.43 -6.43
N GLU A 208 -23.51 -1.74 -6.38
CA GLU A 208 -24.73 -2.30 -5.82
C GLU A 208 -24.45 -3.21 -4.63
N VAL A 209 -25.42 -3.31 -3.73
CA VAL A 209 -25.41 -4.27 -2.63
C VAL A 209 -26.66 -5.13 -2.75
N SER A 210 -26.46 -6.44 -2.95
CA SER A 210 -27.56 -7.40 -3.15
C SER A 210 -28.31 -7.77 -1.86
N SER A 211 -27.87 -7.27 -0.70
CA SER A 211 -28.51 -7.43 0.60
C SER A 211 -29.30 -6.19 1.04
N GLY A 212 -30.16 -6.33 2.05
CA GLY A 212 -30.99 -5.22 2.53
C GLY A 212 -30.22 -4.09 3.23
N ILE A 213 -30.78 -2.88 3.26
CA ILE A 213 -30.15 -1.64 3.78
C ILE A 213 -29.65 -1.72 5.23
N ASN A 214 -30.22 -2.61 6.06
CA ASN A 214 -29.84 -2.75 7.47
C ASN A 214 -28.83 -3.88 7.73
N THR A 215 -28.33 -4.52 6.68
CA THR A 215 -27.37 -5.63 6.76
C THR A 215 -25.93 -5.13 6.89
N ASP A 216 -25.05 -5.99 7.43
CA ASP A 216 -23.63 -5.65 7.60
C ASP A 216 -22.89 -5.33 6.29
N PRO A 217 -23.12 -6.04 5.15
CA PRO A 217 -22.53 -5.67 3.87
C PRO A 217 -22.92 -4.26 3.42
N PHE A 218 -24.20 -3.89 3.57
CA PHE A 218 -24.67 -2.55 3.20
C PHE A 218 -24.03 -1.46 4.06
N LYS A 219 -23.99 -1.67 5.38
CA LYS A 219 -23.35 -0.73 6.31
C LYS A 219 -21.85 -0.58 6.05
N PHE A 220 -21.17 -1.67 5.67
CA PHE A 220 -19.76 -1.62 5.28
C PHE A 220 -19.57 -0.82 4.00
N TYR A 221 -20.37 -1.09 2.97
CA TYR A 221 -20.36 -0.33 1.71
C TYR A 221 -20.60 1.16 1.96
N GLU A 222 -21.66 1.52 2.69
CA GLU A 222 -21.97 2.90 3.07
C GLU A 222 -20.83 3.55 3.87
N CYS A 223 -20.19 2.80 4.78
CA CYS A 223 -19.04 3.28 5.52
C CYS A 223 -17.86 3.64 4.61
N MET A 224 -17.57 2.86 3.56
CA MET A 224 -16.52 3.20 2.59
C MET A 224 -16.85 4.49 1.84
N GLN A 225 -18.09 4.62 1.37
CA GLN A 225 -18.57 5.81 0.65
C GLN A 225 -18.50 7.07 1.53
N ASN A 226 -19.00 7.00 2.76
CA ASN A 226 -18.98 8.12 3.72
C ASN A 226 -17.57 8.56 4.10
N ASN A 227 -16.57 7.68 3.94
CA ASN A 227 -15.18 7.96 4.22
C ASN A 227 -14.36 8.38 2.99
N PHE A 228 -15.02 8.50 1.83
CA PHE A 228 -14.42 8.81 0.53
C PHE A 228 -13.29 7.84 0.17
N LEU A 229 -13.56 6.55 0.33
CA LEU A 229 -12.64 5.47 -0.03
C LEU A 229 -13.04 4.85 -1.37
N PHE A 230 -12.10 4.86 -2.30
CA PHE A 230 -12.26 4.30 -3.65
C PHE A 230 -11.71 2.88 -3.67
N GLN A 231 -12.55 1.93 -4.09
CA GLN A 231 -12.18 0.54 -4.26
C GLN A 231 -11.59 0.33 -5.67
N HIS A 232 -10.51 -0.47 -5.79
CA HIS A 232 -9.77 -0.63 -7.05
C HIS A 232 -9.88 -1.99 -7.74
N ILE A 233 -10.31 -3.04 -7.04
CA ILE A 233 -10.33 -4.40 -7.59
C ILE A 233 -11.67 -4.66 -8.29
N CYS A 234 -11.66 -4.91 -9.59
CA CYS A 234 -12.88 -5.13 -10.38
C CYS A 234 -13.08 -6.59 -10.83
N THR A 235 -12.16 -7.49 -10.48
CA THR A 235 -12.20 -8.90 -10.91
C THR A 235 -12.33 -9.83 -9.71
N PRO A 236 -12.97 -11.00 -9.85
CA PRO A 236 -13.00 -11.99 -8.78
C PRO A 236 -11.59 -12.36 -8.31
N THR A 237 -11.41 -12.48 -7.00
CA THR A 237 -10.12 -12.71 -6.35
C THR A 237 -10.04 -14.08 -5.69
N ARG A 238 -11.18 -14.74 -5.50
CA ARG A 238 -11.28 -16.07 -4.91
C ARG A 238 -11.93 -17.06 -5.88
N PHE A 239 -11.26 -18.18 -6.10
CA PHE A 239 -11.67 -19.27 -6.98
C PHE A 239 -11.60 -20.61 -6.26
N ARG A 240 -12.77 -21.15 -5.91
CA ARG A 240 -12.87 -22.44 -5.22
C ARG A 240 -13.69 -23.43 -6.03
N THR A 241 -13.19 -24.66 -6.14
CA THR A 241 -13.88 -25.74 -6.87
C THR A 241 -15.30 -25.94 -6.34
N GLY A 242 -16.30 -25.90 -7.24
CA GLY A 242 -17.71 -26.06 -6.89
C GLY A 242 -18.38 -24.80 -6.32
N GLN A 243 -17.72 -23.64 -6.35
CA GLN A 243 -18.30 -22.35 -5.95
C GLN A 243 -18.14 -21.32 -7.06
N ASN A 244 -19.02 -20.32 -7.06
CA ASN A 244 -18.86 -19.15 -7.92
C ASN A 244 -17.63 -18.34 -7.49
N ALA A 245 -16.94 -17.75 -8.44
CA ALA A 245 -15.84 -16.84 -8.15
C ALA A 245 -16.38 -15.58 -7.46
N ASN A 246 -15.68 -15.11 -6.42
CA ASN A 246 -16.09 -13.94 -5.65
C ASN A 246 -14.98 -12.91 -5.57
N LEU A 247 -15.38 -11.65 -5.47
CA LEU A 247 -14.50 -10.51 -5.24
C LEU A 247 -14.56 -10.18 -3.74
N LEU A 248 -13.60 -10.70 -2.99
CA LEU A 248 -13.57 -10.61 -1.52
C LEU A 248 -12.37 -9.84 -1.01
N ASP A 249 -11.28 -9.89 -1.77
CA ASP A 249 -10.06 -9.16 -1.51
C ASP A 249 -10.19 -7.75 -2.11
N LEU A 250 -10.12 -6.74 -1.26
CA LEU A 250 -10.37 -5.35 -1.62
C LEU A 250 -9.13 -4.51 -1.36
N VAL A 251 -8.94 -3.51 -2.21
CA VAL A 251 -7.92 -2.47 -2.06
C VAL A 251 -8.62 -1.14 -2.16
N PHE A 252 -8.43 -0.28 -1.16
CA PHE A 252 -9.01 1.04 -1.05
C PHE A 252 -7.95 2.13 -0.94
N THR A 253 -8.21 3.27 -1.56
CA THR A 253 -7.44 4.51 -1.40
C THR A 253 -8.36 5.70 -1.17
N ASN A 254 -7.81 6.85 -0.77
CA ASN A 254 -8.59 8.09 -0.63
C ASN A 254 -8.68 8.93 -1.92
N GLU A 255 -7.98 8.53 -2.99
CA GLU A 255 -8.10 9.13 -4.33
C GLU A 255 -8.06 8.05 -5.41
N GLU A 256 -8.94 8.16 -6.40
CA GLU A 256 -9.10 7.17 -7.48
C GLU A 256 -7.83 6.98 -8.32
N ASN A 257 -7.03 8.04 -8.53
CA ASN A 257 -5.85 8.00 -9.38
C ASN A 257 -4.58 7.46 -8.69
N MET A 258 -4.67 7.04 -7.42
CA MET A 258 -3.53 6.47 -6.69
C MET A 258 -3.13 5.07 -7.17
N ILE A 259 -4.02 4.35 -7.86
CA ILE A 259 -3.70 3.05 -8.46
C ILE A 259 -4.19 3.06 -9.90
N ALA A 260 -3.27 2.92 -10.84
CA ALA A 260 -3.65 2.82 -12.24
C ALA A 260 -4.23 1.44 -12.53
N LYS A 261 -5.37 1.38 -13.22
CA LYS A 261 -6.10 0.12 -13.48
C LYS A 261 -5.25 -0.92 -14.22
N ASP A 262 -4.35 -0.47 -15.08
CA ASP A 262 -3.40 -1.30 -15.85
C ASP A 262 -2.21 -1.80 -15.03
N SER A 263 -1.94 -1.22 -13.86
CA SER A 263 -0.91 -1.71 -12.94
C SER A 263 -1.34 -2.92 -12.12
N ILE A 264 -2.66 -3.15 -12.00
CA ILE A 264 -3.22 -4.24 -11.20
C ILE A 264 -3.06 -5.56 -11.94
N GLN A 265 -2.34 -6.48 -11.30
CA GLN A 265 -2.05 -7.82 -11.80
C GLN A 265 -2.63 -8.84 -10.85
N MET A 266 -3.34 -9.82 -11.42
CA MET A 266 -3.92 -10.95 -10.71
C MET A 266 -3.09 -12.19 -11.03
N ASP A 267 -2.30 -12.63 -10.06
CA ASP A 267 -1.44 -13.80 -10.19
C ASP A 267 -2.09 -15.05 -9.58
N SER A 268 -1.49 -16.20 -9.93
CA SER A 268 -1.92 -17.47 -9.36
C SER A 268 -1.82 -17.46 -7.83
N PRO A 269 -2.72 -18.15 -7.11
CA PRO A 269 -2.63 -18.28 -5.66
C PRO A 269 -1.28 -18.81 -5.19
N VAL A 270 -0.83 -18.38 -4.01
CA VAL A 270 0.31 -19.03 -3.36
C VAL A 270 -0.09 -20.46 -2.98
N GLY A 271 0.64 -21.44 -3.49
CA GLY A 271 0.43 -22.86 -3.23
C GLY A 271 -1.00 -23.30 -3.51
N LYS A 272 -1.65 -23.89 -2.50
CA LYS A 272 -3.04 -24.38 -2.59
C LYS A 272 -4.07 -23.40 -2.01
N SER A 273 -3.77 -22.10 -1.93
CA SER A 273 -4.79 -21.10 -1.57
C SER A 273 -5.86 -21.04 -2.67
N ASP A 274 -7.08 -20.66 -2.31
CA ASP A 274 -8.16 -20.34 -3.26
C ASP A 274 -8.22 -18.84 -3.59
N HIS A 275 -7.37 -18.01 -3.00
CA HIS A 275 -7.27 -16.58 -3.28
C HIS A 275 -6.06 -16.25 -4.17
N CYS A 276 -6.28 -15.39 -5.16
CA CYS A 276 -5.25 -14.85 -6.03
C CYS A 276 -4.23 -14.01 -5.26
N MET A 277 -3.04 -13.87 -5.84
CA MET A 277 -2.13 -12.80 -5.47
C MET A 277 -2.48 -11.55 -6.27
N ILE A 278 -2.49 -10.40 -5.60
CA ILE A 278 -2.85 -9.11 -6.18
C ILE A 278 -1.62 -8.22 -6.09
N THR A 279 -1.06 -7.85 -7.23
CA THR A 279 0.10 -6.96 -7.28
C THR A 279 -0.27 -5.69 -8.03
N PHE A 280 0.10 -4.52 -7.51
CA PHE A 280 -0.23 -3.24 -8.13
C PHE A 280 0.78 -2.16 -7.76
N ASP A 281 0.74 -1.06 -8.52
CA ASP A 281 1.59 0.09 -8.28
C ASP A 281 0.77 1.19 -7.59
N PHE A 282 1.13 1.49 -6.35
CA PHE A 282 0.55 2.59 -5.58
C PHE A 282 1.33 3.88 -5.86
N CYS A 283 0.72 4.80 -6.61
CA CYS A 283 1.25 6.10 -6.95
C CYS A 283 1.29 7.01 -5.72
N CYS A 284 2.49 7.39 -5.30
CA CYS A 284 2.68 8.33 -4.21
C CYS A 284 4.01 9.06 -4.34
N TYR A 285 4.09 10.27 -3.80
CA TYR A 285 5.34 11.02 -3.76
C TYR A 285 6.27 10.37 -2.73
N LEU A 286 7.19 9.50 -3.17
CA LEU A 286 8.17 8.92 -2.26
C LEU A 286 9.26 9.94 -1.97
N ASN A 287 9.57 10.10 -0.68
CA ASN A 287 10.73 10.85 -0.26
C ASN A 287 11.93 10.24 -1.00
N ASN A 288 12.54 11.04 -1.86
CA ASN A 288 13.93 10.86 -2.22
C ASN A 288 14.76 11.20 -0.98
N GLU A 289 14.66 10.38 0.07
CA GLU A 289 15.90 9.94 0.66
C GLU A 289 16.59 9.10 -0.43
N ASN A 290 17.17 9.83 -1.40
CA ASN A 290 18.50 9.46 -1.80
C ASN A 290 19.18 9.06 -0.50
N THR A 291 19.77 7.87 -0.49
CA THR A 291 21.03 7.72 0.20
C THR A 291 22.01 8.74 -0.40
N SER A 292 21.78 10.03 -0.14
CA SER A 292 22.74 11.11 -0.10
C SER A 292 23.25 11.21 1.33
N GLY A 293 23.30 10.09 2.05
CA GLY A 293 24.52 9.80 2.78
C GLY A 293 25.63 9.85 1.73
N ASP A 294 26.35 10.96 1.72
CA ASP A 294 27.67 11.12 1.13
C ASP A 294 28.34 9.75 0.94
N ARG A 295 28.25 9.18 -0.28
CA ARG A 295 28.75 7.83 -0.51
C ARG A 295 30.26 7.91 -0.58
N PHE A 296 30.94 7.18 0.29
CA PHE A 296 32.39 7.07 0.24
C PHE A 296 32.84 6.56 -1.13
N SER A 297 33.67 7.35 -1.79
CA SER A 297 34.31 7.01 -3.04
C SER A 297 35.58 6.22 -2.72
N TYR A 298 35.42 4.95 -2.32
CA TYR A 298 36.54 4.06 -1.94
C TYR A 298 37.67 4.04 -2.98
N PHE A 299 37.33 4.06 -4.28
CA PHE A 299 38.33 4.11 -5.36
C PHE A 299 39.19 5.40 -5.39
N ARG A 300 38.82 6.44 -4.64
CA ARG A 300 39.57 7.70 -4.48
C ARG A 300 40.14 7.87 -3.07
N GLY A 301 40.09 6.83 -2.23
CA GLY A 301 40.66 6.88 -0.89
C GLY A 301 42.18 7.04 -0.92
N ASN A 302 42.72 7.82 0.02
CA ASN A 302 44.17 7.89 0.24
C ASN A 302 44.61 6.72 1.15
N TYR A 303 44.81 5.55 0.54
CA TYR A 303 45.15 4.33 1.27
C TYR A 303 46.59 4.32 1.82
N GLU A 304 47.50 5.12 1.27
CA GLU A 304 48.86 5.24 1.79
C GLU A 304 48.85 5.85 3.19
N LEU A 305 48.19 7.00 3.36
CA LEU A 305 48.07 7.68 4.65
C LEU A 305 47.14 6.95 5.62
N PHE A 306 46.10 6.28 5.09
CA PHE A 306 45.23 5.39 5.88
C PHE A 306 46.06 4.28 6.54
N ASN A 307 46.87 3.56 5.76
CA ASN A 307 47.67 2.45 6.24
C ASN A 307 48.78 2.93 7.19
N GLU A 308 49.43 4.07 6.89
CA GLU A 308 50.41 4.68 7.79
C GLU A 308 49.77 5.01 9.17
N THR A 309 48.55 5.58 9.16
CA THR A 309 47.84 5.90 10.40
C THR A 309 47.50 4.64 11.19
N LEU A 310 47.03 3.57 10.55
CA LEU A 310 46.74 2.30 11.24
C LEU A 310 47.99 1.62 11.80
N ASN A 311 49.13 1.70 11.09
CA ASN A 311 50.39 1.11 11.53
C ASN A 311 51.00 1.84 12.73
N ASN A 312 50.66 3.12 12.91
CA ASN A 312 51.10 3.93 14.06
C ASN A 312 50.22 3.75 15.31
N ILE A 313 49.14 2.97 15.23
CA ILE A 313 48.27 2.67 16.38
C ILE A 313 48.83 1.47 17.12
N ASP A 314 49.09 1.65 18.42
CA ASP A 314 49.40 0.57 19.34
C ASP A 314 48.10 -0.17 19.73
N TRP A 315 47.78 -1.20 18.93
CA TRP A 315 46.56 -2.00 19.11
C TRP A 315 46.57 -2.79 20.41
N ASP A 316 47.75 -3.21 20.88
CA ASP A 316 47.88 -3.97 22.11
C ASP A 316 47.47 -3.09 23.29
N VAL A 317 47.94 -1.84 23.36
CA VAL A 317 47.52 -0.88 24.38
C VAL A 317 46.04 -0.51 24.25
N LEU A 318 45.55 -0.30 23.02
CA LEU A 318 44.19 0.17 22.77
C LEU A 318 43.12 -0.88 23.12
N LEU A 319 43.42 -2.16 22.91
CA LEU A 319 42.48 -3.26 23.09
C LEU A 319 42.64 -3.99 24.44
N ASN A 320 43.73 -3.73 25.18
CA ASN A 320 43.99 -4.39 26.45
C ASN A 320 42.86 -4.20 27.48
N ASN A 321 42.60 -5.24 28.28
CA ASN A 321 41.60 -5.27 29.35
C ASN A 321 40.15 -4.93 28.93
N LYS A 322 39.81 -5.05 27.63
CA LYS A 322 38.45 -4.87 27.13
C LYS A 322 37.79 -6.22 26.85
N SER A 323 36.48 -6.29 27.04
CA SER A 323 35.70 -7.43 26.56
C SER A 323 35.68 -7.49 25.02
N ILE A 324 35.34 -8.65 24.45
CA ILE A 324 35.26 -8.82 22.98
C ILE A 324 34.36 -7.77 22.32
N ASN A 325 33.21 -7.45 22.94
CA ASN A 325 32.29 -6.44 22.43
C ASN A 325 32.87 -5.02 22.51
N GLU A 326 33.65 -4.71 23.54
CA GLU A 326 34.32 -3.41 23.69
C GLU A 326 35.51 -3.28 22.75
N MET A 327 36.27 -4.36 22.54
CA MET A 327 37.34 -4.41 21.54
C MET A 327 36.79 -4.16 20.14
N TRP A 328 35.69 -4.83 19.78
CA TRP A 328 35.03 -4.62 18.48
C TRP A 328 34.53 -3.19 18.29
N LYS A 329 33.95 -2.58 19.33
CA LYS A 329 33.51 -1.18 19.30
C LYS A 329 34.70 -0.23 19.11
N CYS A 330 35.79 -0.43 19.85
CA CYS A 330 37.02 0.36 19.70
C CYS A 330 37.60 0.23 18.29
N PHE A 331 37.76 -1.00 17.80
CA PHE A 331 38.26 -1.25 16.43
C PHE A 331 37.37 -0.58 15.37
N SER A 332 36.06 -0.79 15.47
CA SER A 332 35.07 -0.24 14.53
C SER A 332 35.03 1.28 14.56
N SER A 333 35.19 1.91 15.73
CA SER A 333 35.31 3.36 15.86
C SER A 333 36.56 3.88 15.13
N VAL A 334 37.73 3.29 15.39
CA VAL A 334 38.98 3.67 14.73
C VAL A 334 38.86 3.53 13.21
N MET A 335 38.31 2.43 12.73
CA MET A 335 38.10 2.22 11.29
C MET A 335 37.14 3.26 10.69
N SER A 336 36.05 3.58 11.39
CA SER A 336 35.08 4.57 10.92
C SER A 336 35.70 5.97 10.84
N ASP A 337 36.45 6.38 11.87
CA ASP A 337 37.14 7.68 11.90
C ASP A 337 38.16 7.82 10.77
N ASN A 338 38.91 6.74 10.47
CA ASN A 338 39.87 6.72 9.37
C ASN A 338 39.18 6.69 7.99
N ILE A 339 38.05 5.99 7.85
CA ILE A 339 37.20 6.00 6.65
C ILE A 339 36.68 7.42 6.39
N ASP A 340 36.15 8.09 7.41
CA ASP A 340 35.67 9.47 7.32
C ASP A 340 36.77 10.46 6.93
N ARG A 341 38.00 10.24 7.42
CA ARG A 341 39.13 11.14 7.21
C ARG A 341 39.82 10.98 5.86
N PHE A 342 39.93 9.74 5.37
CA PHE A 342 40.79 9.42 4.21
C PHE A 342 40.04 8.97 2.97
N ILE A 343 38.73 8.69 3.08
CA ILE A 343 37.91 8.31 1.92
C ILE A 343 36.99 9.49 1.56
N PRO A 344 37.16 10.10 0.39
CA PRO A 344 36.36 11.25 0.00
C PRO A 344 34.90 10.84 -0.25
N LYS A 345 34.00 11.71 0.16
CA LYS A 345 32.56 11.55 0.00
C LYS A 345 32.12 12.07 -1.38
N LYS A 346 31.39 11.25 -2.13
CA LYS A 346 30.77 11.66 -3.40
C LYS A 346 29.50 12.44 -3.07
N LYS A 347 29.57 13.77 -3.23
CA LYS A 347 28.36 14.60 -3.34
C LYS A 347 27.69 14.26 -4.67
N ASN A 348 26.40 13.92 -4.61
CA ASN A 348 25.59 13.75 -5.82
C ASN A 348 25.32 15.10 -6.47
#